data_AF-A0A3N0WK26-F1
#
_entry.id   AF-A0A3N0WK26-F1
#
_cell.length_a   1.000
_cell.length_b   1.000
_cell.length_c   1.000
_cell.angle_alpha   90.00
_cell.angle_beta   90.00
_cell.angle_gamma   90.00
#
_symmetry.space_group_name_H-M   'P 1'
#
loop_
_entity.id
_entity.type
_entity.pdbx_description
1 polymer ?
#
loop_
_entity_poly.entity_id
_entity_poly.type
_entity_poly.pdbx_seq_one_letter_code
_entity_poly.pdbx_strand_id
1 'polypeptide(L)'
;MLKCDDFIGCFGSCENEIPTDIVSDFTGELLIESEFNGVKKSFKGNAVEGQEIKIENNFTPGALHRVLLKKIDNTKIKAISFKIYSQCL
;
A
#
# COMPACT_ATOMS: atom_id res chain seq x y z
N MET A 1 -11.77 10.42 -9.05
CA MET A 1 -11.64 9.10 -8.42
C MET A 1 -10.52 8.35 -9.13
N LEU A 2 -9.34 8.26 -8.51
CA LEU A 2 -8.24 7.46 -9.08
C LEU A 2 -8.73 5.98 -9.07
N LYS A 3 -8.51 5.21 -10.14
CA LYS A 3 -8.90 3.79 -10.21
C LYS A 3 -7.78 2.91 -9.65
N CYS A 4 -8.10 1.80 -8.98
CA CYS A 4 -7.08 0.79 -8.68
C CYS A 4 -6.67 0.10 -9.96
N ASP A 5 -5.40 -0.26 -10.03
CA ASP A 5 -4.91 -1.15 -11.07
C ASP A 5 -5.21 -2.60 -10.65
N ASP A 6 -5.04 -2.96 -9.36
CA ASP A 6 -5.30 -4.33 -8.86
C ASP A 6 -5.91 -4.41 -7.44
N PHE A 7 -6.58 -5.54 -7.14
CA PHE A 7 -6.95 -5.96 -5.78
C PHE A 7 -6.02 -7.09 -5.34
N ILE A 8 -5.24 -6.84 -4.29
CA ILE A 8 -4.16 -7.75 -3.86
C ILE A 8 -4.59 -8.71 -2.75
N GLY A 9 -5.72 -8.47 -2.07
CA GLY A 9 -6.25 -9.40 -1.09
C GLY A 9 -6.80 -8.78 0.17
N CYS A 10 -6.91 -9.61 1.20
CA CYS A 10 -7.38 -9.23 2.51
C CYS A 10 -6.36 -9.58 3.58
N PHE A 11 -6.20 -8.70 4.56
CA PHE A 11 -5.16 -8.76 5.58
C PHE A 11 -5.75 -8.51 6.96
N GLY A 12 -5.19 -9.14 7.99
CA GLY A 12 -5.61 -8.92 9.38
C GLY A 12 -5.11 -7.58 9.93
N SER A 13 -5.84 -6.96 10.85
CA SER A 13 -5.41 -5.70 11.49
C SER A 13 -4.17 -5.81 12.38
N CYS A 14 -3.75 -7.03 12.71
CA CYS A 14 -2.57 -7.30 13.52
C CYS A 14 -1.34 -7.68 12.69
N GLU A 15 -1.49 -7.85 11.38
CA GLU A 15 -0.35 -8.00 10.48
C GLU A 15 0.41 -6.68 10.47
N ASN A 16 1.74 -6.72 10.58
CA ASN A 16 2.54 -5.49 10.58
C ASN A 16 2.69 -4.90 9.17
N GLU A 17 2.63 -5.76 8.15
CA GLU A 17 2.96 -5.42 6.77
C GLU A 17 1.96 -6.06 5.82
N ILE A 18 1.70 -5.37 4.71
CA ILE A 18 0.85 -5.80 3.61
C ILE A 18 1.77 -6.09 2.41
N PRO A 19 1.94 -7.36 1.99
CA PRO A 19 2.65 -7.70 0.77
C PRO A 19 1.89 -7.13 -0.44
N THR A 20 2.62 -6.65 -1.43
CA THR A 20 2.02 -6.02 -2.63
C THR A 20 2.12 -6.86 -3.89
N ASP A 21 2.87 -7.97 -3.84
CA ASP A 21 3.28 -8.79 -4.99
C ASP A 21 4.05 -8.01 -6.06
N ILE A 22 4.56 -6.82 -5.72
CA ILE A 22 5.38 -5.98 -6.62
C ILE A 22 6.85 -6.15 -6.24
N VAL A 23 7.62 -6.81 -7.08
CA VAL A 23 9.08 -6.85 -6.96
C VAL A 23 9.65 -5.51 -7.45
N SER A 24 10.45 -4.86 -6.61
CA SER A 24 11.04 -3.57 -6.93
C SER A 24 12.18 -3.71 -7.95
N ASP A 25 12.19 -2.83 -8.96
CA ASP A 25 13.29 -2.66 -9.91
C ASP A 25 14.30 -1.58 -9.48
N PHE A 26 14.19 -1.10 -8.24
CA PHE A 26 15.04 -0.03 -7.71
C PHE A 26 15.22 -0.12 -6.19
N THR A 27 16.26 0.54 -5.70
CA THR A 27 16.48 0.78 -4.27
C THR A 27 16.27 2.26 -3.95
N GLY A 28 15.43 2.58 -2.96
CA GLY A 28 15.20 3.96 -2.53
C GLY A 28 13.87 4.19 -1.82
N GLU A 29 13.57 5.46 -1.51
CA GLU A 29 12.33 5.85 -0.85
C GLU A 29 11.11 5.73 -1.78
N LEU A 30 10.00 5.28 -1.19
CA LEU A 30 8.68 5.18 -1.78
C LEU A 30 7.72 6.13 -1.06
N LEU A 31 6.75 6.65 -1.80
CA LEU A 31 5.58 7.32 -1.24
C LEU A 31 4.34 6.44 -1.42
N ILE A 32 3.65 6.17 -0.33
CA ILE A 32 2.36 5.46 -0.30
C ILE A 32 1.28 6.49 0.04
N GLU A 33 0.41 6.79 -0.91
CA GLU A 33 -0.72 7.70 -0.70
C GLU A 33 -2.03 6.91 -0.60
N SER A 34 -2.83 7.21 0.41
CA SER A 34 -4.17 6.64 0.60
C SER A 34 -5.19 7.75 0.83
N GLU A 35 -6.43 7.52 0.42
CA GLU A 35 -7.55 8.40 0.74
C GLU A 35 -8.69 7.55 1.32
N PHE A 36 -9.12 7.91 2.53
CA PHE A 36 -10.22 7.23 3.22
C PHE A 36 -11.15 8.29 3.84
N ASN A 37 -12.45 8.22 3.53
CA ASN A 37 -13.46 9.19 3.98
C ASN A 37 -13.07 10.67 3.74
N GLY A 38 -12.44 10.97 2.60
CA GLY A 38 -12.00 12.32 2.25
C GLY A 38 -10.73 12.80 2.96
N VAL A 39 -10.14 11.97 3.83
CA VAL A 39 -8.85 12.24 4.47
C VAL A 39 -7.74 11.56 3.68
N LYS A 40 -6.81 12.36 3.18
CA LYS A 40 -5.58 11.87 2.53
C LYS A 40 -4.52 11.58 3.58
N LYS A 41 -3.89 10.43 3.47
CA LYS A 41 -2.71 10.04 4.25
C LYS A 41 -1.57 9.72 3.29
N SER A 42 -0.36 10.13 3.65
CA SER A 42 0.85 9.72 2.97
C SER A 42 1.82 9.11 3.96
N PHE A 43 2.47 8.03 3.52
CA PHE A 43 3.48 7.33 4.30
C PHE A 43 4.72 7.16 3.44
N LYS A 44 5.87 7.14 4.10
CA LYS A 44 7.12 6.78 3.46
C LYS A 44 7.38 5.29 3.63
N GLY A 45 7.84 4.64 2.58
CA GLY A 45 8.38 3.29 2.63
C GLY A 45 9.76 3.24 1.98
N ASN A 46 10.40 2.09 2.03
CA ASN A 46 11.66 1.85 1.31
C ASN A 46 11.49 0.65 0.38
N ALA A 47 11.93 0.82 -0.86
CA ALA A 47 12.09 -0.27 -1.82
C ALA A 47 13.55 -0.73 -1.79
N VAL A 48 13.75 -2.03 -1.93
CA VAL A 48 15.06 -2.63 -2.17
C VAL A 48 14.97 -3.41 -3.47
N GLU A 49 15.92 -3.18 -4.37
CA GLU A 49 15.93 -3.82 -5.68
C GLU A 49 15.91 -5.35 -5.55
N GLY A 50 15.06 -6.00 -6.33
CA GLY A 50 14.86 -7.45 -6.28
C GLY A 50 14.06 -7.96 -5.08
N GLN A 51 13.61 -7.08 -4.17
CA GLN A 51 12.72 -7.43 -3.07
C GLN A 51 11.30 -6.97 -3.33
N GLU A 52 10.35 -7.66 -2.70
CA GLU A 52 8.96 -7.26 -2.72
C GLU A 52 8.75 -5.96 -1.94
N ILE A 53 7.98 -5.05 -2.51
CA ILE A 53 7.50 -3.86 -1.81
C ILE A 53 6.45 -4.31 -0.79
N LYS A 54 6.64 -3.90 0.45
CA LYS A 54 5.66 -4.09 1.53
C LYS A 54 5.19 -2.75 2.06
N ILE A 55 3.92 -2.70 2.46
CA ILE A 55 3.32 -1.50 3.03
C ILE A 55 3.05 -1.75 4.50
N GLU A 56 3.49 -0.85 5.37
CA GLU A 56 3.15 -0.93 6.78
C GLU A 56 1.63 -0.87 6.98
N ASN A 57 1.08 -1.77 7.80
CA ASN A 57 -0.35 -1.88 8.00
C ASN A 57 -0.87 -0.87 9.02
N ASN A 58 -1.04 0.37 8.57
CA ASN A 58 -1.55 1.49 9.37
C ASN A 58 -2.97 1.91 8.94
N PHE A 59 -3.77 0.94 8.48
CA PHE A 59 -5.05 1.17 7.83
C PHE A 59 -6.24 0.82 8.73
N THR A 60 -7.37 1.49 8.48
CA THR A 60 -8.59 1.29 9.28
C THR A 60 -9.17 -0.11 9.09
N PRO A 61 -9.35 -0.91 10.15
CA PRO A 61 -9.98 -2.22 10.02
C PRO A 61 -11.45 -2.14 9.61
N GLY A 62 -11.94 -3.19 8.94
CA GLY A 62 -13.30 -3.30 8.42
C GLY A 62 -13.53 -2.55 7.10
N ALA A 63 -12.51 -1.92 6.54
CA ALA A 63 -12.63 -1.09 5.34
C ALA A 63 -11.81 -1.62 4.15
N LEU A 64 -12.29 -1.30 2.95
CA LEU A 64 -11.51 -1.41 1.72
C LEU A 64 -10.63 -0.17 1.59
N HIS A 65 -9.33 -0.39 1.46
CA HIS A 65 -8.34 0.64 1.25
C HIS A 65 -7.83 0.62 -0.17
N ARG A 66 -7.43 1.80 -0.61
CA ARG A 66 -6.86 2.01 -1.92
C ARG A 66 -5.64 2.90 -1.76
N VAL A 67 -4.50 2.42 -2.25
CA VAL A 67 -3.23 3.11 -2.13
C VAL A 67 -2.60 3.33 -3.50
N LEU A 68 -1.89 4.43 -3.64
CA LEU A 68 -1.08 4.77 -4.80
C LEU A 68 0.38 4.74 -4.37
N LEU A 69 1.14 3.82 -4.96
CA LEU A 69 2.58 3.70 -4.79
C LEU A 69 3.28 4.59 -5.81
N LYS A 70 4.20 5.41 -5.33
CA LYS A 70 5.05 6.29 -6.15
C LYS A 70 6.48 6.25 -5.67
N LYS A 71 7.41 6.57 -6.57
CA LYS A 71 8.77 6.99 -6.19
C LYS A 71 8.73 8.39 -5.57
N ILE A 72 9.78 8.79 -4.87
CA ILE A 72 9.85 10.12 -4.21
C ILE A 72 9.75 11.30 -5.20
N ASP A 73 10.13 11.08 -6.46
CA ASP A 73 10.00 12.04 -7.56
C ASP A 73 8.57 12.11 -8.16
N ASN A 74 7.59 11.47 -7.51
CA ASN A 74 6.20 11.32 -7.93
C ASN A 74 5.95 10.40 -9.13
N THR A 75 6.96 9.67 -9.61
CA THR A 75 6.74 8.63 -10.64
C THR A 75 5.80 7.56 -10.10
N LYS A 76 4.64 7.38 -10.75
CA LYS A 76 3.68 6.34 -10.37
C LYS A 76 4.29 4.96 -10.59
N ILE A 77 4.21 4.11 -9.56
CA ILE A 77 4.56 2.70 -9.65
C ILE A 77 3.28 1.91 -9.94
N LYS A 78 2.32 1.92 -9.01
CA LYS A 78 1.06 1.18 -9.14
C LYS A 78 0.00 1.72 -8.19
N ALA A 79 -1.27 1.58 -8.56
CA ALA A 79 -2.39 1.76 -7.63
C ALA A 79 -2.96 0.39 -7.25
N ILE A 80 -3.04 0.08 -5.96
CA ILE A 80 -3.56 -1.21 -5.48
C ILE A 80 -4.65 -1.00 -4.45
N SER A 81 -5.47 -2.03 -4.26
CA SER A 81 -6.49 -2.09 -3.21
C SER A 81 -6.41 -3.38 -2.41
N PHE A 82 -6.80 -3.28 -1.15
CA PHE A 82 -6.87 -4.40 -0.22
C PHE A 82 -7.89 -4.11 0.86
N LYS A 83 -8.34 -5.15 1.58
CA LYS A 83 -9.26 -5.01 2.71
C LYS A 83 -8.55 -5.37 4.01
N ILE A 84 -8.70 -4.53 5.03
CA ILE A 84 -8.24 -4.87 6.38
C ILE A 84 -9.42 -5.42 7.18
N TYR A 85 -9.27 -6.59 7.78
CA TYR A 85 -10.24 -7.14 8.73
C TYR A 85 -9.91 -6.72 10.16
N SER A 86 -10.95 -6.54 10.98
CA SER A 86 -10.81 -6.19 12.41
C SER A 86 -10.26 -7.33 13.28
N GLN A 87 -10.11 -8.52 12.73
CA GLN A 87 -9.57 -9.69 13.40
C GLN A 87 -8.32 -10.13 12.65
N CYS A 88 -7.37 -10.74 13.36
CA CYS A 88 -6.26 -11.45 12.73
C CYS A 88 -6.84 -12.57 11.85
N LEU A 89 -6.36 -12.68 10.62
CA LEU A 89 -6.66 -13.81 9.73
C LEU A 89 -5.70 -14.98 9.99
#